data_AF-A0A7R8VXW4-F1
#
_entry.id   AF-A0A7R8VXW4-F1
#
_cell.length_a   1.000
_cell.length_b   1.000
_cell.length_c   1.000
_cell.angle_alpha   90.00
_cell.angle_beta   90.00
_cell.angle_gamma   90.00
#
_symmetry.space_group_name_H-M   'P 1'
#
loop_
_entity.id
_entity.type
_entity.pdbx_description
1 polymer ?
#
loop_
_entity_poly.entity_id
_entity_poly.type
_entity_poly.pdbx_seq_one_letter_code
_entity_poly.pdbx_strand_id
1 'polypeptide(L)'
;MDAEADEPAPKKSGGESYKDRDKRLAKHKEISEALQEYVPGCTAQDVKKKINGLRSQYLTETMKIRKSKKSGSDTEKIYKPSVYWFPLLSFLGNSTKPDISQSSLDESPNNEDMNITMNEEHSTADD
;
A
#
# COMPACT_ATOMS: atom_id res chain seq x y z
N MET A 1 -35.29 -46.72 -8.80
CA MET A 1 -34.88 -46.70 -7.38
C MET A 1 -33.43 -47.10 -7.48
N ASP A 2 -32.49 -46.17 -7.59
CA ASP A 2 -32.10 -45.29 -6.49
C ASP A 2 -31.73 -43.88 -6.97
N ALA A 3 -32.31 -42.88 -6.29
CA ALA A 3 -31.92 -41.48 -6.44
C ALA A 3 -30.81 -41.21 -5.42
N GLU A 4 -29.57 -41.22 -5.88
CA GLU A 4 -28.41 -40.80 -5.09
C GLU A 4 -28.44 -39.28 -4.98
N ALA A 5 -28.86 -38.79 -3.81
CA ALA A 5 -28.91 -37.39 -3.49
C ALA A 5 -27.48 -36.88 -3.25
N ASP A 6 -26.98 -36.11 -4.22
CA ASP A 6 -25.82 -35.23 -4.06
C ASP A 6 -26.15 -34.19 -2.97
N GLU A 7 -25.64 -34.42 -1.75
CA GLU A 7 -25.80 -33.52 -0.62
C GLU A 7 -24.75 -32.41 -0.73
N PRO A 8 -25.13 -31.15 -1.05
CA PRO A 8 -24.15 -30.08 -1.20
C PRO A 8 -23.57 -29.70 0.17
N ALA A 9 -22.28 -29.97 0.34
CA ALA A 9 -21.51 -29.66 1.55
C ALA A 9 -21.70 -28.20 2.03
N PRO A 10 -21.83 -27.96 3.35
CA PRO A 10 -22.06 -26.62 3.89
C PRO A 10 -20.86 -25.69 3.62
N LYS A 11 -21.10 -24.61 2.88
CA LYS A 11 -20.13 -23.54 2.65
C LYS A 11 -19.79 -22.85 3.99
N LYS A 12 -18.55 -23.00 4.46
CA LYS A 12 -18.04 -22.30 5.66
C LYS A 12 -18.17 -20.79 5.46
N SER A 13 -19.04 -20.15 6.24
CA SER A 13 -19.33 -18.72 6.19
C SER A 13 -18.24 -17.91 6.91
N GLY A 14 -17.47 -17.12 6.14
CA GLY A 14 -16.41 -16.24 6.64
C GLY A 14 -16.96 -14.96 7.30
N GLY A 15 -17.56 -15.07 8.49
CA GLY A 15 -18.23 -13.96 9.19
C GLY A 15 -17.30 -12.88 9.77
N GLU A 16 -16.05 -13.20 10.09
CA GLU A 16 -15.13 -12.26 10.75
C GLU A 16 -14.48 -11.25 9.78
N SER A 17 -14.04 -11.71 8.61
CA SER A 17 -13.30 -10.90 7.61
C SER A 17 -14.14 -9.78 7.00
N TYR A 18 -15.46 -9.98 6.94
CA TYR A 18 -16.38 -9.04 6.32
C TYR A 18 -16.52 -7.75 7.13
N LYS A 19 -16.63 -7.86 8.45
CA LYS A 19 -16.81 -6.69 9.35
C LYS A 19 -15.65 -5.70 9.27
N ASP A 20 -14.42 -6.19 9.13
CA ASP A 20 -13.25 -5.31 9.04
C ASP A 20 -13.12 -4.68 7.66
N ARG A 21 -13.63 -5.33 6.61
CA ARG A 21 -13.67 -4.74 5.27
C ARG A 21 -14.61 -3.56 5.19
N ASP A 22 -15.79 -3.67 5.80
CA ASP A 22 -16.79 -2.61 5.78
C ASP A 22 -16.34 -1.41 6.62
N LYS A 23 -15.73 -1.66 7.79
CA LYS A 23 -15.12 -0.59 8.61
C LYS A 23 -14.03 0.17 7.83
N ARG A 24 -13.15 -0.55 7.11
CA ARG A 24 -12.12 0.08 6.26
C ARG A 24 -12.75 0.90 5.13
N LEU A 25 -13.78 0.37 4.48
CA LEU A 25 -14.48 1.08 3.41
C LEU A 25 -15.14 2.36 3.93
N ALA A 26 -15.82 2.29 5.08
CA ALA A 26 -16.42 3.45 5.74
C ALA A 26 -15.38 4.54 6.03
N LYS A 27 -14.21 4.15 6.56
CA LYS A 27 -13.10 5.10 6.78
C LYS A 27 -12.53 5.69 5.48
N HIS A 28 -12.41 4.91 4.41
CA HIS A 28 -11.99 5.47 3.13
C HIS A 28 -13.01 6.47 2.56
N LYS A 29 -14.31 6.24 2.80
CA LYS A 29 -15.38 7.15 2.42
C LYS A 29 -15.29 8.47 3.18
N GLU A 30 -15.11 8.41 4.50
CA GLU A 30 -14.91 9.59 5.37
C GLU A 30 -13.73 10.44 4.90
N ILE A 31 -12.60 9.80 4.58
CA ILE A 31 -11.42 10.51 4.02
C ILE A 31 -11.76 11.11 2.65
N SER A 32 -12.47 10.38 1.77
CA SER A 32 -12.83 10.89 0.44
C SER A 32 -13.75 12.11 0.51
N GLU A 33 -14.66 12.15 1.50
CA GLU A 33 -15.56 13.28 1.75
C GLU A 33 -14.78 14.51 2.23
N ALA A 34 -13.85 14.32 3.18
CA ALA A 34 -12.97 15.40 3.64
C ALA A 34 -12.05 15.94 2.53
N LEU A 35 -11.71 15.11 1.54
CA LEU A 35 -10.87 15.50 0.41
C LEU A 35 -11.64 16.20 -0.71
N GLN A 36 -12.97 16.22 -0.71
CA GLN A 36 -13.75 16.83 -1.81
C GLN A 36 -13.46 18.32 -2.00
N GLU A 37 -13.13 19.04 -0.92
CA GLU A 37 -12.78 20.47 -0.99
C GLU A 37 -11.48 20.71 -1.78
N TYR A 38 -10.54 19.75 -1.76
CA TYR A 38 -9.23 19.87 -2.39
C TYR A 38 -9.15 19.12 -3.73
N VAL A 39 -9.84 17.97 -3.82
CA VAL A 39 -9.83 17.08 -4.98
C VAL A 39 -11.28 16.66 -5.28
N PRO A 40 -12.00 17.47 -6.08
CA PRO A 40 -13.38 17.17 -6.44
C PRO A 40 -13.45 15.84 -7.20
N GLY A 41 -14.42 15.00 -6.84
CA GLY A 41 -14.61 13.68 -7.45
C GLY A 41 -13.75 12.57 -6.84
N CYS A 42 -12.99 12.85 -5.77
CA CYS A 42 -12.21 11.82 -5.07
C CYS A 42 -13.11 10.69 -4.55
N THR A 43 -12.82 9.44 -4.94
CA THR A 43 -13.59 8.27 -4.48
C THR A 43 -12.87 7.51 -3.37
N ALA A 44 -13.60 6.70 -2.61
CA ALA A 44 -13.03 5.79 -1.62
C ALA A 44 -12.01 4.79 -2.24
N GLN A 45 -12.12 4.46 -3.53
CA GLN A 45 -11.13 3.62 -4.22
C GLN A 45 -9.82 4.37 -4.45
N ASP A 46 -9.89 5.66 -4.79
CA ASP A 46 -8.70 6.48 -5.02
C ASP A 46 -7.95 6.72 -3.72
N VAL A 47 -8.66 6.97 -2.63
CA VAL A 47 -8.09 7.02 -1.28
C VAL A 47 -7.37 5.71 -0.95
N LYS A 48 -8.02 4.56 -1.16
CA LYS A 48 -7.41 3.25 -0.93
C LYS A 48 -6.13 3.06 -1.76
N LYS A 49 -6.17 3.39 -3.05
CA LYS A 49 -5.00 3.31 -3.94
C LYS A 49 -3.88 4.22 -3.46
N LYS A 50 -4.19 5.46 -3.07
CA LYS A 50 -3.20 6.44 -2.59
C LYS A 50 -2.52 5.97 -1.30
N ILE A 51 -3.29 5.50 -0.32
CA ILE A 51 -2.74 4.99 0.94
C ILE A 51 -1.82 3.78 0.67
N ASN A 52 -2.23 2.86 -0.21
CA ASN A 52 -1.39 1.71 -0.57
C ASN A 52 -0.10 2.16 -1.27
N GLY A 53 -0.17 3.13 -2.19
CA GLY A 53 1.01 3.72 -2.82
C GLY A 53 1.98 4.34 -1.82
N LEU A 54 1.47 5.12 -0.86
CA LEU A 54 2.28 5.70 0.22
C LEU A 54 2.97 4.63 1.08
N ARG A 55 2.25 3.55 1.42
CA ARG A 55 2.84 2.40 2.13
C ARG A 55 3.97 1.76 1.34
N SER A 56 3.75 1.49 0.04
CA SER A 56 4.78 0.90 -0.82
C SER A 56 6.01 1.79 -0.93
N GLN A 57 5.84 3.10 -1.14
CA GLN A 57 6.96 4.05 -1.23
C GLN A 57 7.76 4.10 0.07
N TYR A 58 7.08 4.19 1.22
CA TYR A 58 7.72 4.19 2.53
C TYR A 58 8.49 2.87 2.81
N LEU A 59 7.91 1.74 2.44
CA LEU A 59 8.54 0.42 2.58
C LEU A 59 9.80 0.30 1.73
N THR A 60 9.73 0.69 0.46
CA THR A 60 10.89 0.68 -0.44
C THR A 60 12.02 1.54 0.10
N GLU A 61 11.70 2.74 0.59
CA GLU A 61 12.67 3.65 1.16
C GLU A 61 13.31 3.05 2.44
N THR A 62 12.50 2.46 3.31
CA THR A 62 12.98 1.73 4.50
C THR A 62 13.86 0.53 4.13
N MET A 63 13.54 -0.18 3.04
CA MET A 63 14.35 -1.28 2.54
C MET A 63 15.71 -0.81 2.04
N LYS A 64 15.83 0.34 1.36
CA LYS A 64 17.13 0.90 0.97
C LYS A 64 18.02 1.16 2.19
N ILE A 65 17.44 1.72 3.25
CA ILE A 65 18.15 1.91 4.53
C ILE A 65 18.63 0.56 5.07
N ARG A 66 17.75 -0.44 5.17
CA ARG A 66 18.13 -1.79 5.65
C ARG A 66 19.20 -2.44 4.79
N LYS A 67 19.10 -2.35 3.46
CA LYS A 67 20.08 -2.91 2.52
C LYS A 67 21.45 -2.26 2.70
N SER A 68 21.51 -0.93 2.83
CA SER A 68 22.77 -0.22 3.09
C SER A 68 23.43 -0.62 4.41
N LYS A 69 22.63 -0.94 5.45
CA LYS A 69 23.13 -1.45 6.73
C LYS A 69 23.64 -2.90 6.63
N LYS A 70 22.96 -3.74 5.84
CA LYS A 70 23.26 -5.17 5.72
C LYS A 70 24.50 -5.45 4.87
N SER A 71 24.79 -4.62 3.86
CA SER A 71 25.91 -4.83 2.94
C SER A 71 27.29 -4.58 3.55
N GLY A 72 27.39 -4.22 4.84
CA GLY A 72 28.66 -4.08 5.55
C GLY A 72 29.61 -3.03 4.97
N SER A 73 29.12 -2.17 4.07
CA SER A 73 29.88 -1.04 3.58
C SER A 73 30.09 -0.07 4.73
N ASP A 74 31.30 0.47 4.81
CA ASP A 74 31.82 1.35 5.86
C ASP A 74 30.73 2.24 6.49
N THR A 75 30.76 2.41 7.81
CA THR A 75 29.70 3.03 8.64
C THR A 75 29.27 4.42 8.13
N GLU A 76 30.10 5.06 7.32
CA GLU A 76 29.86 6.34 6.67
C GLU A 76 28.93 6.30 5.44
N LYS A 77 28.68 5.12 4.83
CA LYS A 77 27.87 4.95 3.60
C LYS A 77 26.46 4.39 3.83
N ILE A 78 25.88 4.59 5.01
CA ILE A 78 24.48 4.23 5.25
C ILE A 78 23.59 5.17 4.43
N TYR A 79 22.66 4.59 3.67
CA TYR A 79 21.68 5.34 2.89
C TYR A 79 20.79 6.17 3.81
N LYS A 80 20.72 7.47 3.52
CA LYS A 80 19.85 8.44 4.21
C LYS A 80 18.81 8.95 3.22
N PRO A 81 17.51 8.71 3.45
CA PRO A 81 16.44 9.32 2.67
C PRO A 81 16.55 10.84 2.70
N SER A 82 16.67 11.47 1.54
CA SER A 82 16.64 12.94 1.41
C SER A 82 15.23 13.49 1.13
N VAL A 83 14.27 12.61 0.92
CA VAL A 83 12.88 12.95 0.60
C VAL A 83 12.15 13.52 1.81
N TYR A 84 11.59 14.73 1.65
CA TYR A 84 10.95 15.49 2.73
C TYR A 84 9.73 14.76 3.35
N TRP A 85 9.02 13.94 2.56
CA TRP A 85 7.82 13.23 3.01
C TRP A 85 8.12 11.99 3.85
N PHE A 86 9.34 11.44 3.77
CA PHE A 86 9.70 10.21 4.48
C PHE A 86 9.49 10.30 6.00
N PRO A 87 9.96 11.34 6.72
CA PRO A 87 9.66 11.50 8.14
C PRO A 87 8.15 11.68 8.43
N LEU A 88 7.39 12.29 7.52
CA LEU A 88 5.93 12.47 7.68
C LEU A 88 5.17 11.14 7.62
N LEU A 89 5.69 10.15 6.91
CA LEU A 89 5.13 8.81 6.80
C LEU A 89 5.64 7.83 7.87
N SER A 90 6.41 8.30 8.86
CA SER A 90 7.01 7.46 9.91
C SER A 90 5.98 6.63 10.70
N PHE A 91 4.75 7.14 10.85
CA PHE A 91 3.65 6.42 11.50
C PHE A 91 3.27 5.11 10.81
N LEU A 92 3.61 4.93 9.53
CA LEU A 92 3.36 3.68 8.80
C LEU A 92 4.24 2.53 9.31
N GLY A 93 5.42 2.84 9.87
CA GLY A 93 6.37 1.84 10.38
C GLY A 93 5.81 0.92 11.47
N ASN A 94 4.85 1.39 12.26
CA ASN A 94 4.22 0.59 13.32
C ASN A 94 3.28 -0.49 12.78
N SER A 95 2.64 -0.23 11.62
CA SER A 95 1.68 -1.15 11.00
C SER A 95 2.35 -2.08 9.98
N THR A 96 3.49 -1.69 9.42
CA THR A 96 4.17 -2.45 8.39
C THR A 96 5.36 -3.19 8.99
N LYS A 97 5.11 -4.33 9.65
CA LYS A 97 6.19 -5.30 9.85
C LYS A 97 6.53 -5.83 8.46
N PRO A 98 7.76 -5.66 7.95
CA PRO A 98 8.14 -6.38 6.75
C PRO A 98 8.00 -7.86 7.08
N ASP A 99 7.14 -8.57 6.37
CA ASP A 99 7.16 -10.03 6.39
C ASP A 99 8.45 -10.42 5.69
N ILE A 100 9.51 -10.61 6.48
CA ILE A 100 10.83 -10.97 5.97
C ILE A 100 10.76 -12.46 5.64
N SER A 101 10.07 -12.80 4.55
CA SER A 101 10.36 -14.03 3.81
C SER A 101 11.80 -13.88 3.34
N GLN A 102 12.74 -14.46 4.08
CA GLN A 102 14.14 -14.57 3.67
C GLN A 102 14.22 -15.54 2.49
N SER A 103 13.81 -15.11 1.29
CA SER A 103 14.20 -15.80 0.07
C SER A 103 15.64 -15.40 -0.22
N SER A 104 16.58 -16.31 0.06
CA SER A 104 17.96 -16.23 -0.39
C SER A 104 18.03 -16.40 -1.90
N LEU A 105 17.61 -15.40 -2.66
CA LEU A 105 18.03 -15.21 -4.03
C LEU A 105 18.22 -13.70 -4.24
N ASP A 106 19.48 -13.37 -4.49
CA ASP A 106 19.90 -12.08 -5.01
C ASP A 106 19.19 -11.85 -6.34
N GLU A 107 18.20 -10.98 -6.34
CA GLU A 107 17.70 -10.39 -7.58
C GLU A 107 17.49 -8.90 -7.32
N SER A 108 18.29 -8.10 -8.00
CA SER A 108 18.01 -6.68 -8.18
C SER A 108 16.56 -6.55 -8.64
N PRO A 109 15.67 -5.83 -7.95
CA PRO A 109 14.32 -5.70 -8.44
C PRO A 109 14.39 -4.82 -9.68
N ASN A 110 14.29 -5.48 -10.84
CA ASN A 110 13.88 -4.82 -12.07
C ASN A 110 12.55 -4.15 -11.77
N ASN A 111 12.58 -2.84 -11.70
CA ASN A 111 11.52 -2.01 -11.15
C ASN A 111 10.54 -1.68 -12.29
N GLU A 112 9.95 -2.70 -12.91
CA GLU A 112 9.10 -2.52 -14.10
C GLU A 112 7.60 -2.63 -13.82
N ASP A 113 7.17 -3.06 -12.63
CA ASP A 113 5.75 -3.20 -12.33
C ASP A 113 5.33 -2.48 -11.05
N MET A 114 5.45 -1.15 -10.99
CA MET A 114 4.53 -0.28 -10.22
C MET A 114 4.54 1.15 -10.78
N ASN A 115 4.18 1.28 -12.06
CA ASN A 115 3.81 2.57 -12.63
C ASN A 115 2.42 2.97 -12.12
N ILE A 116 2.36 3.85 -11.11
CA ILE A 116 1.18 4.72 -10.92
C ILE A 116 1.56 6.07 -11.51
N THR A 117 1.14 6.26 -12.74
CA THR A 117 1.14 7.54 -13.46
C THR A 117 0.55 8.62 -12.56
N MET A 118 1.37 9.62 -12.20
CA MET A 118 0.88 10.88 -11.69
C MET A 118 0.35 11.65 -12.92
N ASN A 119 -0.96 11.66 -13.12
CA ASN A 119 -1.56 12.62 -14.04
C ASN A 119 -1.56 13.97 -13.34
N GLU A 120 -0.71 14.87 -13.81
CA GLU A 120 -0.70 16.27 -13.40
C GLU A 120 -1.44 17.05 -14.49
N GLU A 121 -2.77 17.04 -14.42
CA GLU A 121 -3.62 17.87 -15.27
C GLU A 121 -3.68 19.29 -14.68
N HIS A 122 -2.66 20.07 -15.01
CA HIS A 122 -2.68 21.52 -14.85
C HIS A 122 -3.55 22.10 -15.97
N SER A 123 -4.85 22.25 -15.70
CA SER A 123 -5.70 23.15 -16.48
C SER A 123 -5.50 24.56 -15.93
N THR A 124 -4.82 25.40 -16.70
CA THR A 124 -4.91 26.85 -16.54
C THR A 124 -5.40 27.41 -17.87
N ALA A 125 -6.71 27.67 -17.91
CA ALA A 125 -7.34 28.60 -18.82
C ALA A 125 -7.54 29.95 -18.07
N ASP A 126 -7.78 31.00 -18.87
CA ASP A 126 -7.92 32.44 -18.54
C ASP A 126 -6.57 33.18 -18.50
N ASP A 127 -6.24 34.15 -19.36
CA ASP A 127 -7.02 35.13 -20.17
C ASP A 127 -6.24 35.49 -21.45
#